data_AF-A0A0M2S423-F1
#
_entry.id   AF-A0A0M2S423-F1
#
_cell.length_a   1.000
_cell.length_b   1.000
_cell.length_c   1.000
_cell.angle_alpha   90.00
_cell.angle_beta   90.00
_cell.angle_gamma   90.00
#
_symmetry.space_group_name_H-M   'P 1'
#
loop_
_entity.id
_entity.type
_entity.pdbx_description
1 polymer ?
#
loop_
_entity_poly.entity_id
_entity_poly.type
_entity_poly.pdbx_seq_one_letter_code
_entity_poly.pdbx_strand_id
1 'polypeptide(L)'
;ATAGAEPPAVLGRVVAEHGEIDDAAWMVRCATVRDALHRTRRGPREAKDILAELGGGDVAVATGVLLGATARRIPVLLDGPVGVAAGMVSRDLAGQARHWCLLPDHGGQPAVRLAADVLGLTPLVDLRLDLGEGTTALATLPLLRSALALAA
;
A
#
# COMPACT_ATOMS: atom_id res chain seq x y z
N ALA A 1 6.73 7.80 6.64
CA ALA A 1 5.76 6.91 5.97
C ALA A 1 5.45 7.34 4.53
N THR A 2 6.09 8.39 4.00
CA THR A 2 5.86 8.87 2.63
C THR A 2 6.92 8.34 1.66
N ALA A 3 6.54 8.10 0.41
CA ALA A 3 7.44 7.58 -0.63
C ALA A 3 8.18 8.67 -1.41
N GLY A 4 7.92 9.96 -1.11
CA GLY A 4 8.60 11.10 -1.73
C GLY A 4 8.20 11.42 -3.18
N ALA A 5 7.20 10.73 -3.73
CA ALA A 5 6.72 10.98 -5.09
C ALA A 5 5.69 12.12 -5.17
N GLU A 6 5.67 12.78 -6.32
CA GLU A 6 4.66 13.78 -6.66
C GLU A 6 3.31 13.10 -6.96
N PRO A 7 2.17 13.64 -6.47
CA PRO A 7 0.85 13.00 -6.64
C PRO A 7 0.49 12.64 -8.09
N PRO A 8 0.78 13.48 -9.12
CA PRO A 8 0.51 13.14 -10.51
C PRO A 8 1.23 11.89 -11.03
N ALA A 9 2.35 11.49 -10.43
CA ALA A 9 3.11 10.31 -10.85
C ALA A 9 2.55 9.00 -10.29
N VAL A 10 1.70 9.08 -9.24
CA VAL A 10 1.23 7.91 -8.49
C VAL A 10 -0.29 7.74 -8.52
N LEU A 11 -1.05 8.83 -8.64
CA LEU A 11 -2.52 8.78 -8.67
C LEU A 11 -3.02 8.37 -10.06
N GLY A 12 -3.78 7.27 -10.10
CA GLY A 12 -4.51 6.85 -11.30
C GLY A 12 -5.49 7.92 -11.80
N ARG A 13 -5.70 7.95 -13.12
CA ARG A 13 -6.64 8.87 -13.77
C ARG A 13 -8.07 8.59 -13.30
N VAL A 14 -8.90 9.62 -13.23
CA VAL A 14 -10.33 9.46 -12.95
C VAL A 14 -11.01 9.09 -14.25
N VAL A 15 -11.81 8.02 -14.22
CA VAL A 15 -12.61 7.57 -15.36
C VAL A 15 -14.07 7.82 -15.01
N ALA A 16 -14.76 8.57 -15.86
CA ALA A 16 -16.19 8.83 -15.73
C ALA A 16 -17.01 7.57 -16.03
N GLU A 17 -18.30 7.59 -15.71
CA GLU A 17 -19.22 6.45 -15.91
C GLU A 17 -19.21 5.90 -17.34
N HIS A 18 -19.00 6.77 -18.34
CA HIS A 18 -18.96 6.42 -19.76
C HIS A 18 -17.56 6.00 -20.27
N GLY A 19 -16.57 5.84 -19.39
CA GLY A 19 -15.21 5.42 -19.75
C GLY A 19 -14.27 6.56 -20.18
N GLU A 20 -14.74 7.80 -20.18
CA GLU A 20 -13.93 8.97 -20.53
C GLU A 20 -13.00 9.37 -19.36
N ILE A 21 -11.82 9.90 -19.68
CA ILE A 21 -10.90 10.42 -18.66
C ILE A 21 -11.38 11.80 -18.20
N ASP A 22 -11.64 11.94 -16.91
CA ASP A 22 -11.94 13.22 -16.27
C ASP A 22 -10.66 13.84 -15.70
N ASP A 23 -10.01 14.66 -16.53
CA ASP A 23 -8.80 15.38 -16.13
C ASP A 23 -9.06 16.41 -15.04
N ALA A 24 -10.24 17.04 -15.01
CA ALA A 24 -10.56 18.05 -14.00
C ALA A 24 -10.66 17.40 -12.61
N ALA A 25 -11.38 16.29 -12.50
CA ALA A 25 -11.45 15.52 -11.25
C ALA A 25 -10.08 14.97 -10.83
N TRP A 26 -9.28 14.48 -11.79
CA TRP A 26 -7.92 14.01 -11.50
C TRP A 26 -7.01 15.14 -10.99
N MET A 27 -7.06 16.32 -11.60
CA MET A 27 -6.30 17.50 -11.18
C MET A 27 -6.68 17.95 -9.76
N VAL A 28 -7.99 17.95 -9.44
CA VAL A 28 -8.46 18.24 -8.07
C VAL A 28 -7.91 17.22 -7.09
N ARG A 29 -7.99 15.92 -7.38
CA ARG A 29 -7.41 14.87 -6.51
C ARG A 29 -5.91 15.08 -6.27
N CYS A 30 -5.15 15.38 -7.33
CA CYS A 30 -3.72 15.67 -7.21
C CYS A 30 -3.44 16.90 -6.34
N ALA A 31 -4.20 17.98 -6.51
CA ALA A 31 -4.08 19.19 -5.71
C ALA A 31 -4.41 18.92 -4.23
N THR A 32 -5.51 18.20 -3.96
CA THR A 32 -5.90 17.82 -2.59
C THR A 32 -4.80 17.02 -1.89
N VAL A 33 -4.20 16.03 -2.55
CA VAL A 33 -3.10 15.26 -1.95
C VAL A 33 -1.87 16.13 -1.73
N ARG A 34 -1.52 17.01 -2.68
CA ARG A 34 -0.40 17.95 -2.52
C ARG A 34 -0.60 18.89 -1.33
N ASP A 35 -1.79 19.44 -1.17
CA ASP A 35 -2.12 20.37 -0.09
C ASP A 35 -2.12 19.65 1.27
N ALA A 36 -2.63 18.42 1.31
CA ALA A 36 -2.56 17.57 2.50
C ALA A 36 -1.10 17.28 2.89
N LEU A 37 -0.26 16.89 1.92
CA LEU A 37 1.18 16.70 2.13
C LEU A 37 1.90 17.99 2.53
N HIS A 38 1.43 19.16 2.11
CA HIS A 38 2.01 20.43 2.54
C HIS A 38 1.66 20.76 4.01
N ARG A 39 0.42 20.48 4.44
CA ARG A 39 -0.01 20.71 5.83
C ARG A 39 0.80 19.87 6.82
N THR A 40 1.06 18.61 6.51
CA THR A 40 1.84 17.71 7.38
C THR A 40 3.33 18.07 7.47
N ARG A 41 3.86 18.94 6.62
CA ARG A 41 5.28 19.36 6.67
C ARG A 41 5.63 20.22 7.89
N ARG A 42 4.64 20.74 8.62
CA ARG A 42 4.83 21.73 9.70
C ARG A 42 4.96 21.13 11.11
N GLY A 43 4.94 19.80 11.26
CA GLY A 43 5.01 19.11 12.55
C GLY A 43 6.04 17.96 12.63
N PRO A 44 6.21 17.34 13.81
CA PRO A 44 7.05 16.15 13.99
C PRO A 44 6.60 15.02 13.07
N ARG A 45 7.58 14.30 12.48
CA ARG A 45 7.39 13.36 11.35
C ARG A 45 7.23 11.91 11.80
N GLU A 46 6.66 11.67 12.97
CA GLU A 46 6.47 10.30 13.40
C GLU A 46 5.40 9.61 12.54
N ALA A 47 5.57 8.32 12.30
CA ALA A 47 4.66 7.57 11.44
C ALA A 47 3.22 7.57 11.98
N LYS A 48 3.06 7.66 13.31
CA LYS A 48 1.78 7.79 13.98
C LYS A 48 1.07 9.11 13.64
N ASP A 49 1.81 10.22 13.62
CA ASP A 49 1.25 11.55 13.30
C ASP A 49 0.82 11.60 11.84
N ILE A 50 1.64 11.05 10.94
CA ILE A 50 1.28 10.93 9.51
C ILE A 50 0.01 10.08 9.33
N LEU A 51 -0.09 8.95 10.04
CA LEU A 51 -1.27 8.10 9.99
C LEU A 51 -2.52 8.82 10.52
N ALA A 52 -2.39 9.61 11.58
CA ALA A 52 -3.49 10.37 12.16
C ALA A 52 -3.96 11.53 11.25
N GLU A 53 -3.04 12.20 10.55
CA GLU A 53 -3.37 13.36 9.71
C GLU A 53 -3.78 13.02 8.27
N LEU A 54 -3.18 11.98 7.67
CA LEU A 54 -3.37 11.63 6.25
C LEU A 54 -3.96 10.24 6.01
N GLY A 55 -4.00 9.40 7.04
CA GLY A 55 -4.55 8.06 6.92
C GLY A 55 -6.07 8.03 7.00
N GLY A 56 -6.57 6.82 7.21
CA GLY A 56 -7.96 6.53 7.51
C GLY A 56 -8.04 5.41 8.54
N GLY A 57 -9.25 5.12 9.03
CA GLY A 57 -9.47 4.03 9.99
C GLY A 57 -9.06 2.66 9.44
N ASP A 58 -9.24 2.47 8.13
CA ASP A 58 -8.79 1.30 7.37
C ASP A 58 -7.27 1.11 7.41
N VAL A 59 -6.50 2.15 7.07
CA VAL A 59 -5.03 2.12 7.11
C VAL A 59 -4.55 1.93 8.55
N ALA A 60 -5.21 2.56 9.53
CA ALA A 60 -4.84 2.44 10.94
C ALA A 60 -5.06 1.02 11.48
N VAL A 61 -6.21 0.41 11.15
CA VAL A 61 -6.50 -0.99 11.52
C VAL A 61 -5.52 -1.93 10.83
N ALA A 62 -5.29 -1.78 9.52
CA ALA A 62 -4.32 -2.60 8.78
C ALA A 62 -2.90 -2.49 9.36
N THR A 63 -2.47 -1.27 9.72
CA THR A 63 -1.18 -1.02 10.38
C THR A 63 -1.09 -1.79 11.71
N GLY A 64 -2.15 -1.75 12.53
CA GLY A 64 -2.21 -2.49 13.78
C GLY A 64 -2.16 -4.00 13.59
N VAL A 65 -2.86 -4.53 12.58
CA VAL A 65 -2.82 -5.96 12.21
C VAL A 65 -1.39 -6.36 11.82
N LEU A 66 -0.72 -5.58 10.97
CA LEU A 66 0.65 -5.86 10.55
C LEU A 66 1.64 -5.85 11.72
N LEU A 67 1.53 -4.89 12.63
CA LEU A 67 2.36 -4.85 13.84
C LEU A 67 2.09 -6.05 14.75
N GLY A 68 0.82 -6.44 14.92
CA GLY A 68 0.42 -7.61 15.71
C GLY A 68 0.90 -8.93 15.12
N ALA A 69 0.86 -9.06 13.79
CA ALA A 69 1.38 -10.21 13.04
C ALA A 69 2.91 -10.28 13.12
N THR A 70 3.59 -9.15 12.95
CA THR A 70 5.05 -9.00 13.12
C THR A 70 5.50 -9.46 14.49
N ALA A 71 4.84 -9.00 15.56
CA ALA A 71 5.16 -9.41 16.93
C ALA A 71 4.99 -10.92 17.16
N ARG A 72 4.09 -11.56 16.42
CA ARG A 72 3.81 -13.01 16.46
C ARG A 72 4.58 -13.82 15.44
N ARG A 73 5.44 -13.19 14.62
CA ARG A 73 6.17 -13.86 13.55
C ARG A 73 5.25 -14.54 12.54
N ILE A 74 4.17 -13.86 12.17
CA ILE A 74 3.18 -14.34 11.18
C ILE A 74 3.36 -13.52 9.90
N PRO A 75 3.64 -14.16 8.75
CA PRO A 75 3.74 -13.47 7.47
C PRO A 75 2.38 -12.98 6.98
N VAL A 76 2.35 -11.83 6.31
CA VAL A 76 1.15 -11.17 5.78
C VAL A 76 1.33 -10.82 4.31
N LEU A 77 0.32 -11.13 3.50
CA LEU A 77 0.24 -10.70 2.10
C LEU A 77 -0.42 -9.32 2.05
N LEU A 78 0.28 -8.32 1.51
CA LEU A 78 -0.21 -6.96 1.34
C LEU A 78 -1.02 -6.86 0.04
N ASP A 79 -2.19 -6.22 0.08
CA ASP A 79 -3.02 -6.02 -1.10
C ASP A 79 -3.35 -4.53 -1.32
N GLY A 80 -3.19 -4.09 -2.57
CA GLY A 80 -3.55 -2.76 -3.03
C GLY A 80 -2.89 -1.59 -2.28
N PRO A 81 -3.38 -0.35 -2.52
CA PRO A 81 -2.83 0.86 -1.90
C PRO A 81 -2.93 0.88 -0.38
N VAL A 82 -4.03 0.38 0.18
CA VAL A 82 -4.25 0.37 1.64
C VAL A 82 -3.25 -0.56 2.33
N GLY A 83 -3.05 -1.77 1.79
CA GLY A 83 -2.11 -2.74 2.35
C GLY A 83 -0.67 -2.25 2.34
N VAL A 84 -0.21 -1.66 1.23
CA VAL A 84 1.17 -1.12 1.15
C VAL A 84 1.34 0.17 1.94
N ALA A 85 0.32 1.03 2.04
CA ALA A 85 0.35 2.21 2.90
C ALA A 85 0.50 1.80 4.37
N ALA A 86 -0.29 0.80 4.81
CA ALA A 86 -0.15 0.22 6.14
C ALA A 86 1.25 -0.38 6.33
N GLY A 87 1.77 -1.10 5.34
CA GLY A 87 3.15 -1.62 5.36
C GLY A 87 4.21 -0.53 5.57
N MET A 88 4.08 0.61 4.88
CA MET A 88 4.99 1.75 5.03
C MET A 88 4.92 2.39 6.42
N VAL A 89 3.72 2.53 6.98
CA VAL A 89 3.54 3.04 8.34
C VAL A 89 4.09 2.04 9.36
N SER A 90 3.76 0.75 9.24
CA SER A 90 4.26 -0.31 10.12
C SER A 90 5.78 -0.41 10.10
N ARG A 91 6.42 -0.27 8.92
CA ARG A 91 7.89 -0.24 8.81
C ARG A 91 8.50 0.88 9.64
N ASP A 92 7.90 2.07 9.60
CA ASP A 92 8.44 3.24 10.29
C ASP A 92 8.15 3.21 11.79
N LEU A 93 7.04 2.56 12.21
CA LEU A 93 6.74 2.30 13.63
C LEU A 93 7.58 1.14 14.21
N ALA A 94 7.84 0.11 13.41
CA ALA A 94 8.62 -1.07 13.78
C ALA A 94 9.41 -1.57 12.57
N GLY A 95 10.71 -1.29 12.53
CA GLY A 95 11.59 -1.58 11.39
C GLY A 95 11.55 -3.03 10.89
N GLN A 96 11.23 -3.98 11.78
CA GLN A 96 11.14 -5.40 11.45
C GLN A 96 9.87 -5.78 10.67
N ALA A 97 8.83 -4.92 10.63
CA ALA A 97 7.53 -5.28 10.07
C ALA A 97 7.60 -5.63 8.58
N ARG A 98 8.46 -4.95 7.81
CA ARG A 98 8.64 -5.25 6.37
C ARG A 98 9.08 -6.69 6.09
N HIS A 99 9.82 -7.31 7.01
CA HIS A 99 10.32 -8.69 6.84
C HIS A 99 9.23 -9.75 7.01
N TRP A 100 8.07 -9.35 7.54
CA TRP A 100 6.87 -10.19 7.65
C TRP A 100 5.84 -9.89 6.57
N CYS A 101 6.15 -9.00 5.63
CA CYS A 101 5.25 -8.63 4.55
C CYS A 101 5.71 -9.29 3.25
N LEU A 102 4.74 -9.74 2.46
CA LEU A 102 4.92 -10.20 1.08
C LEU A 102 3.95 -9.42 0.19
N LEU A 103 4.36 -9.10 -1.02
CA LEU A 103 3.48 -8.49 -2.02
C LEU A 103 3.10 -9.57 -3.05
N PRO A 104 1.84 -9.99 -3.17
CA PRO A 104 1.42 -10.94 -4.19
C PRO A 104 1.57 -10.34 -5.59
N ASP A 105 0.94 -9.19 -5.83
CA ASP A 105 0.85 -8.50 -7.12
C ASP A 105 0.69 -7.00 -6.85
N HIS A 106 1.17 -6.15 -7.76
CA HIS A 106 1.01 -4.69 -7.65
C HIS A 106 -0.19 -4.14 -8.44
N GLY A 107 -0.95 -4.97 -9.14
CA GLY A 107 -2.17 -4.64 -9.88
C GLY A 107 -1.99 -3.68 -11.05
N GLY A 108 -0.75 -3.46 -11.51
CA GLY A 108 -0.42 -2.35 -12.41
C GLY A 108 -0.51 -0.95 -11.78
N GLN A 109 -0.80 -0.84 -10.48
CA GLN A 109 -0.98 0.43 -9.79
C GLN A 109 0.38 1.10 -9.47
N PRO A 110 0.63 2.34 -9.94
CA PRO A 110 1.91 3.02 -9.72
C PRO A 110 2.25 3.22 -8.24
N ALA A 111 1.25 3.57 -7.41
CA ALA A 111 1.43 3.77 -5.98
C ALA A 111 1.86 2.48 -5.25
N VAL A 112 1.30 1.34 -5.66
CA VAL A 112 1.62 0.03 -5.07
C VAL A 112 3.04 -0.38 -5.41
N ARG A 113 3.44 -0.24 -6.68
CA ARG A 113 4.81 -0.50 -7.11
C ARG A 113 5.83 0.37 -6.39
N LEU A 114 5.58 1.68 -6.31
CA LEU A 114 6.47 2.60 -5.61
C LEU A 114 6.61 2.23 -4.12
N ALA A 115 5.50 1.91 -3.46
CA ALA A 115 5.54 1.51 -2.05
C ALA A 115 6.28 0.17 -1.87
N ALA A 116 6.12 -0.77 -2.81
CA ALA A 116 6.85 -2.03 -2.83
C ALA A 116 8.37 -1.80 -2.90
N ASP A 117 8.83 -0.92 -3.79
CA ASP A 117 10.24 -0.55 -3.91
C ASP A 117 10.77 0.04 -2.59
N VAL A 118 10.00 0.92 -1.96
CA VAL A 118 10.34 1.53 -0.67
C VAL A 118 10.34 0.53 0.49
N LEU A 119 9.52 -0.52 0.42
CA LEU A 119 9.48 -1.62 1.39
C LEU A 119 10.51 -2.71 1.10
N GLY A 120 11.13 -2.71 -0.09
CA GLY A 120 12.01 -3.77 -0.57
C GLY A 120 11.27 -5.06 -0.89
N LEU A 121 10.00 -4.98 -1.30
CA LEU A 121 9.15 -6.12 -1.63
C LEU A 121 9.15 -6.36 -3.13
N THR A 122 9.46 -7.59 -3.54
CA THR A 122 9.30 -8.03 -4.93
C THR A 122 7.94 -8.73 -5.08
N PRO A 123 7.08 -8.33 -6.04
CA PRO A 123 5.84 -9.03 -6.35
C PRO A 123 6.08 -10.51 -6.64
N LEU A 124 5.22 -11.39 -6.13
CA LEU A 124 5.32 -12.84 -6.36
C LEU A 124 4.80 -13.25 -7.75
N VAL A 125 3.80 -12.54 -8.26
CA VAL A 125 3.14 -12.79 -9.55
C VAL A 125 2.81 -11.47 -10.27
N ASP A 126 2.49 -11.56 -11.56
CA ASP A 126 2.05 -10.44 -12.42
C ASP A 126 0.76 -10.84 -13.18
N LEU A 127 -0.33 -10.93 -12.42
CA LEU A 127 -1.71 -11.18 -12.86
C LEU A 127 -2.44 -9.87 -13.19
N ARG A 128 -1.92 -8.71 -12.76
CA ARG A 128 -2.48 -7.37 -13.00
C ARG A 128 -3.93 -7.22 -12.49
N LEU A 129 -4.22 -7.82 -11.34
CA LEU A 129 -5.53 -7.71 -10.68
C LEU A 129 -5.64 -6.39 -9.93
N ASP A 130 -6.70 -5.62 -10.20
CA ASP A 130 -6.94 -4.28 -9.62
C ASP A 130 -8.31 -4.17 -8.94
N LEU A 131 -8.73 -5.23 -8.24
CA LEU A 131 -10.02 -5.25 -7.53
C LEU A 131 -9.89 -4.75 -6.08
N GLY A 132 -8.71 -4.93 -5.46
CA GLY A 132 -8.50 -4.71 -4.03
C GLY A 132 -9.14 -5.81 -3.16
N GLU A 133 -9.49 -5.45 -1.91
CA GLU A 133 -10.21 -6.31 -0.95
C GLU A 133 -9.53 -7.65 -0.60
N GLY A 134 -8.22 -7.76 -0.79
CA GLY A 134 -7.45 -8.99 -0.58
C GLY A 134 -7.42 -9.92 -1.79
N THR A 135 -7.93 -9.49 -2.94
CA THR A 135 -8.06 -10.34 -4.14
C THR A 135 -6.72 -10.89 -4.60
N THR A 136 -5.67 -10.06 -4.67
CA THR A 136 -4.34 -10.52 -5.10
C THR A 136 -3.75 -11.54 -4.11
N ALA A 137 -3.98 -11.34 -2.82
CA ALA A 137 -3.56 -12.24 -1.77
C ALA A 137 -4.27 -13.60 -1.85
N LEU A 138 -5.60 -13.59 -2.04
CA LEU A 138 -6.40 -14.81 -2.19
C LEU A 138 -6.06 -15.59 -3.45
N ALA A 139 -5.79 -14.90 -4.56
CA ALA A 139 -5.37 -15.52 -5.81
C ALA A 139 -3.99 -16.21 -5.69
N THR A 140 -3.07 -15.63 -4.92
CA THR A 140 -1.68 -16.11 -4.81
C THR A 140 -1.49 -17.13 -3.68
N LEU A 141 -2.36 -17.12 -2.66
CA LEU A 141 -2.24 -18.00 -1.50
C LEU A 141 -2.17 -19.51 -1.83
N PRO A 142 -2.97 -20.06 -2.78
CA PRO A 142 -2.85 -21.46 -3.19
C PRO A 142 -1.46 -21.79 -3.72
N LEU A 143 -0.86 -20.91 -4.54
CA LEU A 143 0.47 -21.09 -5.10
C LEU A 143 1.55 -21.11 -3.99
N LEU A 144 1.45 -20.20 -3.03
CA LEU A 144 2.34 -20.19 -1.86
C LEU A 144 2.22 -21.48 -1.04
N ARG A 145 1.00 -21.98 -0.83
CA ARG A 145 0.76 -23.26 -0.14
C ARG A 145 1.37 -24.44 -0.90
N SER A 146 1.22 -24.49 -2.23
CA SER A 146 1.84 -25.52 -3.05
C SER A 146 3.37 -25.47 -2.98
N ALA A 147 3.97 -24.28 -3.04
CA ALA A 147 5.43 -24.13 -2.92
C ALA A 147 5.95 -24.62 -1.56
N LEU A 148 5.25 -24.28 -0.46
CA LEU A 148 5.59 -24.76 0.88
C LEU A 148 5.47 -26.28 1.01
N ALA A 149 4.43 -26.88 0.42
CA ALA A 149 4.23 -28.33 0.45
C ALA A 149 5.30 -29.09 -0.35
N LEU A 150 5.82 -28.50 -1.43
CA LEU A 150 6.89 -29.09 -2.24
C LEU A 150 8.29 -28.88 -1.65
N ALA A 151 8.47 -27.85 -0.84
CA ALA A 151 9.73 -27.56 -0.17
C ALA A 151 9.94 -28.34 1.14
N ALA A 152 8.89 -28.98 1.65
CA ALA A 152 8.91 -29.83 2.84
C ALA A 152 9.40 -31.25 2.51
#